data_AF-A0A646KN53-F1
#
_entry.id   AF-A0A646KN53-F1
#
_cell.length_a   1.000
_cell.length_b   1.000
_cell.length_c   1.000
_cell.angle_alpha   90.00
_cell.angle_beta   90.00
_cell.angle_gamma   90.00
#
_symmetry.space_group_name_H-M   'P 1'
#
loop_
_entity.id
_entity.type
_entity.pdbx_description
1 polymer ?
#
loop_
_entity_poly.entity_id
_entity_poly.type
_entity_poly.pdbx_seq_one_letter_code
_entity_poly.pdbx_strand_id
1 'polypeptide(L)'
;MTESEHQRRGIEPASLGEQELIKELENIHRSRHDTLLHGSPAALAAHTTRMAELEEEYLRRHPDRPVSAGRTRAGARARPQPKPRGR
;
A
#
# COMPACT_ATOMS: atom_id res chain seq x y z
N MET A 1 -3.66 -29.83 -10.60
CA MET A 1 -3.24 -28.81 -11.58
C MET A 1 -3.43 -27.41 -10.97
N THR A 2 -2.68 -27.03 -9.93
CA THR A 2 -2.90 -25.70 -9.26
C THR A 2 -1.69 -25.15 -8.48
N GLU A 3 -0.45 -25.48 -8.87
CA GLU A 3 0.73 -24.72 -8.37
C GLU A 3 1.15 -23.62 -9.34
N SER A 4 0.95 -23.81 -10.65
CA SER A 4 1.44 -22.90 -11.70
C SER A 4 0.56 -21.67 -11.96
N GLU A 5 -0.70 -21.67 -11.52
CA GLU A 5 -1.61 -20.52 -11.63
C GLU A 5 -1.37 -19.51 -10.49
N HIS A 6 -0.97 -19.98 -9.30
CA HIS A 6 -0.51 -19.15 -8.18
C HIS A 6 0.79 -18.40 -8.48
N GLN A 7 1.60 -18.88 -9.43
CA GLN A 7 2.76 -18.12 -9.87
C GLN A 7 2.37 -16.88 -10.71
N ARG A 8 1.18 -16.88 -11.35
CA ARG A 8 0.66 -15.74 -12.13
C ARG A 8 -0.25 -14.83 -11.32
N ARG A 9 -0.88 -15.33 -10.26
CA ARG A 9 -1.55 -14.57 -9.20
C ARG A 9 -0.74 -14.73 -7.94
N GLY A 10 0.30 -13.90 -7.76
CA GLY A 10 1.35 -14.14 -6.77
C GLY A 10 0.83 -14.55 -5.38
N ILE A 11 1.66 -15.30 -4.66
CA ILE A 11 1.41 -15.93 -3.34
C ILE A 11 0.37 -15.17 -2.48
N GLU A 12 -0.57 -15.91 -1.90
CA GLU A 12 -1.61 -15.37 -1.02
C GLU A 12 -0.98 -14.52 0.10
N PRO A 13 -1.46 -13.29 0.36
CA PRO A 13 -0.84 -12.39 1.34
C PRO A 13 -0.69 -13.01 2.74
N ALA A 14 -1.66 -13.81 3.17
CA ALA A 14 -1.62 -14.50 4.46
C ALA A 14 -0.45 -15.50 4.57
N SER A 15 0.04 -16.03 3.45
CA SER A 15 1.17 -16.95 3.37
C SER A 15 2.53 -16.24 3.32
N LEU A 16 2.57 -14.92 3.10
CA LEU A 16 3.82 -14.16 3.05
C LEU A 16 4.42 -13.95 4.44
N GLY A 17 5.74 -14.12 4.57
CA GLY A 17 6.47 -13.64 5.74
C GLY A 17 6.42 -12.11 5.85
N GLU A 18 6.66 -11.55 7.04
CA GLU A 18 6.59 -10.10 7.28
C GLU A 18 7.47 -9.31 6.29
N GLN A 19 8.73 -9.68 6.12
CA GLN A 19 9.66 -8.99 5.23
C GLN A 19 9.23 -9.07 3.76
N GLU A 20 8.64 -10.19 3.35
CA GLU A 20 8.14 -10.38 1.98
C GLU A 20 6.89 -9.54 1.74
N LEU A 21 5.97 -9.48 2.71
CA LEU A 21 4.78 -8.65 2.66
C LEU A 21 5.16 -7.16 2.49
N ILE A 22 6.10 -6.66 3.29
CA ILE A 22 6.57 -5.27 3.18
C ILE A 22 7.21 -5.01 1.81
N LYS A 23 8.06 -5.92 1.33
CA LYS A 23 8.70 -5.80 0.02
C LYS A 23 7.67 -5.79 -1.12
N GLU A 24 6.65 -6.63 -1.04
CA GLU A 24 5.59 -6.70 -2.05
C GLU A 24 4.74 -5.42 -2.05
N LEU A 25 4.40 -4.89 -0.86
CA LEU A 25 3.72 -3.60 -0.72
C LEU A 25 4.51 -2.45 -1.36
N GLU A 26 5.81 -2.37 -1.09
CA GLU A 26 6.67 -1.35 -1.71
C GLU A 26 6.68 -1.47 -3.25
N ASN A 27 6.77 -2.69 -3.78
CA ASN A 27 6.80 -2.94 -5.22
C ASN A 27 5.47 -2.57 -5.91
N ILE A 28 4.34 -2.95 -5.31
CA ILE A 28 3.03 -2.69 -5.89
C ILE A 28 2.68 -1.20 -5.81
N HIS A 29 3.03 -0.50 -4.73
CA HIS A 29 2.87 0.95 -4.63
C HIS A 29 3.74 1.70 -5.64
N ARG A 30 4.98 1.26 -5.86
CA ARG A 30 5.91 1.90 -6.82
C ARG A 30 5.37 1.86 -8.26
N SER A 31 4.73 0.77 -8.67
CA SER A 31 4.23 0.59 -10.04
C SER A 31 2.77 1.03 -10.22
N ARG A 32 2.09 1.50 -9.16
CA ARG A 32 0.67 1.87 -9.20
C ARG A 32 0.34 2.96 -10.19
N HIS A 33 1.11 4.05 -10.18
CA HIS A 33 0.84 5.20 -11.03
C HIS A 33 1.02 4.86 -12.50
N ASP A 34 2.08 4.11 -12.82
CA ASP A 34 2.34 3.63 -14.18
C ASP A 34 1.23 2.67 -14.67
N THR A 35 0.81 1.72 -13.82
CA THR A 35 -0.30 0.80 -14.14
C THR A 35 -1.62 1.56 -14.33
N LEU A 36 -1.85 2.63 -13.57
CA LEU A 36 -3.04 3.47 -13.69
C LEU A 36 -3.09 4.23 -15.02
N LEU A 37 -1.95 4.77 -15.47
CA LEU A 37 -1.89 5.58 -16.68
C LEU A 37 -1.76 4.76 -17.96
N HIS A 38 -1.03 3.65 -17.92
CA HIS A 38 -0.59 2.92 -19.11
C HIS A 38 -1.01 1.45 -19.13
N GLY A 39 -1.53 0.93 -18.01
CA GLY A 39 -2.00 -0.44 -17.91
C GLY A 39 -3.30 -0.67 -18.68
N SER A 40 -3.50 -1.91 -19.16
CA SER A 40 -4.82 -2.30 -19.68
C SER A 40 -5.85 -2.30 -18.55
N PRO A 41 -7.16 -2.20 -18.86
CA PRO A 41 -8.20 -2.27 -17.84
C PRO A 41 -8.13 -3.53 -16.98
N ALA A 42 -7.80 -4.67 -17.59
CA ALA A 42 -7.61 -5.94 -16.87
C ALA A 42 -6.39 -5.91 -15.94
N ALA A 43 -5.27 -5.32 -16.40
CA ALA A 43 -4.08 -5.17 -15.57
C ALA A 43 -4.34 -4.25 -14.37
N LEU A 44 -5.05 -3.13 -14.59
CA LEU A 44 -5.42 -2.20 -13.52
C LEU A 44 -6.35 -2.86 -12.49
N ALA A 45 -7.33 -3.65 -12.94
CA ALA A 45 -8.22 -4.37 -12.05
C ALA A 45 -7.45 -5.37 -11.17
N ALA A 46 -6.64 -6.24 -11.79
CA ALA A 46 -5.81 -7.20 -11.07
C ALA A 46 -4.86 -6.53 -10.07
N HIS A 47 -4.23 -5.42 -10.48
CA HIS A 47 -3.33 -4.65 -9.62
C HIS A 47 -4.08 -4.02 -8.43
N THR A 48 -5.28 -3.50 -8.65
CA THR A 48 -6.11 -2.91 -7.58
C THR A 48 -6.52 -3.97 -6.57
N THR A 49 -6.97 -5.14 -7.02
CA THR A 49 -7.32 -6.27 -6.14
C THR A 49 -6.12 -6.70 -5.31
N ARG A 50 -4.98 -6.97 -5.95
CA ARG A 50 -3.76 -7.41 -5.25
C ARG A 50 -3.27 -6.38 -4.22
N MET A 51 -3.33 -5.10 -4.55
CA MET A 51 -2.96 -4.02 -3.62
C MET A 51 -3.86 -4.03 -2.38
N ALA A 52 -5.17 -4.17 -2.58
CA ALA A 52 -6.11 -4.23 -1.46
C ALA A 52 -5.87 -5.44 -0.55
N GLU A 53 -5.62 -6.62 -1.12
CA GLU A 53 -5.36 -7.84 -0.34
C GLU A 53 -4.07 -7.73 0.51
N LEU A 54 -3.00 -7.14 -0.05
CA LEU A 54 -1.75 -6.91 0.68
C LEU A 54 -1.91 -5.86 1.79
N GLU A 55 -2.66 -4.79 1.52
CA GLU A 55 -2.93 -3.74 2.50
C GLU A 55 -3.79 -4.26 3.65
N GLU A 56 -4.81 -5.07 3.35
CA GLU A 56 -5.66 -5.72 4.35
C GLU A 56 -4.82 -6.61 5.27
N GLU A 57 -3.95 -7.45 4.70
CA GLU A 57 -3.10 -8.33 5.47
C GLU A 57 -2.13 -7.54 6.38
N TYR A 58 -1.54 -6.46 5.88
CA TYR A 58 -0.70 -5.59 6.69
C TYR A 58 -1.49 -4.94 7.83
N LEU A 59 -2.68 -4.42 7.57
CA LEU A 59 -3.52 -3.82 8.61
C LEU A 59 -3.97 -4.85 9.65
N ARG A 60 -4.24 -6.09 9.23
CA ARG A 60 -4.58 -7.19 10.13
C ARG A 60 -3.43 -7.56 11.07
N ARG A 61 -2.19 -7.54 10.57
CA ARG A 61 -0.98 -7.81 11.37
C ARG A 61 -0.57 -6.63 12.26
N HIS A 62 -0.86 -5.40 11.84
CA HIS A 62 -0.45 -4.17 12.50
C HIS A 62 -1.63 -3.28 12.89
N PRO A 63 -2.52 -3.75 13.79
CA PRO A 63 -3.68 -2.95 14.24
C PRO A 63 -3.25 -1.66 14.94
N ASP A 64 -2.13 -1.69 15.66
CA ASP A 64 -1.59 -0.54 16.42
C ASP A 64 -0.55 0.27 15.63
N ARG A 65 -0.58 0.20 14.29
CA ARG A 65 0.42 0.88 13.45
C ARG A 65 0.51 2.38 13.79
N PRO A 66 1.72 2.96 13.84
CA PRO A 66 1.88 4.37 14.15
C PRO A 66 1.29 5.24 13.04
N VAL A 67 0.29 6.05 13.39
CA VAL A 67 -0.29 7.06 12.50
C VAL A 67 0.40 8.39 12.75
N SER A 68 1.08 8.93 11.73
CA SER A 68 1.69 10.25 11.83
C SER A 68 0.61 11.31 12.09
N ALA A 69 0.73 12.08 13.17
CA ALA A 69 -0.24 13.12 13.53
C ALA A 69 -0.48 14.12 12.37
N GLY A 70 0.57 14.46 11.61
CA GLY A 70 0.47 15.33 10.43
C GLY A 70 -0.34 14.76 9.25
N ARG A 71 -0.61 13.44 9.25
CA ARG A 71 -1.49 12.76 8.29
C ARG A 71 -2.92 12.59 8.81
N THR A 72 -3.23 13.13 9.99
CA THR A 72 -4.58 13.19 10.54
C THR A 72 -5.15 14.60 10.41
N ARG A 73 -6.48 14.73 10.29
CA ARG A 73 -7.14 16.04 10.31
C ARG A 73 -6.90 16.78 11.64
N ALA A 74 -6.92 16.07 12.76
CA ALA A 74 -6.70 16.65 14.08
C ALA A 74 -5.28 17.21 14.22
N GLY A 75 -4.25 16.42 13.88
CA GLY A 75 -2.87 16.88 13.95
C GLY A 75 -2.53 17.95 12.90
N ALA A 76 -3.16 17.94 11.73
CA ALA A 76 -3.03 19.05 10.76
C ALA A 76 -3.56 20.37 11.32
N ARG A 77 -4.66 20.34 12.08
CA ARG A 77 -5.23 21.52 12.76
C ARG A 77 -4.42 21.96 13.98
N ALA A 78 -3.82 21.01 14.70
CA ALA A 78 -2.99 21.28 15.87
C ALA A 78 -1.58 21.81 15.51
N ARG A 79 -1.16 21.74 14.24
CA ARG A 79 0.17 22.21 13.82
C ARG A 79 0.27 23.73 14.01
N PRO A 80 1.19 24.24 14.84
CA PRO A 80 1.38 25.67 14.98
C PRO A 80 1.75 26.27 13.62
N GLN A 81 1.15 27.41 13.28
CA GLN A 81 1.41 28.08 12.01
C GLN A 81 2.92 28.39 11.93
N PRO A 82 3.59 28.08 10.81
CA PRO A 82 5.00 28.44 10.67
C PRO A 82 5.12 29.95 10.83
N LYS A 83 6.01 30.41 11.72
CA LYS A 83 6.23 31.85 11.92
C LYS A 83 6.60 32.47 10.57
N PRO A 84 6.07 33.65 10.22
CA PRO A 84 6.39 34.29 8.96
C PRO A 84 7.90 34.45 8.88
N ARG A 85 8.50 33.95 7.79
CA ARG A 85 9.91 34.20 7.49
C ARG A 85 10.03 35.71 7.28
N GLY A 86 10.74 36.36 8.20
CA GLY A 86 10.98 37.81 8.14
C GLY A 86 11.54 38.19 6.77
N ARG A 87 11.00 39.29 6.22
CA ARG A 87 11.44 39.93 4.98
C ARG A 87 12.89 40.38 5.06
#